data_AF-A0A1F9NDQ7-F1
#
_entry.id   AF-A0A1F9NDQ7-F1
#
_cell.length_a   1.000
_cell.length_b   1.000
_cell.length_c   1.000
_cell.angle_alpha   90.00
_cell.angle_beta   90.00
_cell.angle_gamma   90.00
#
_symmetry.space_group_name_H-M   'P 1'
#
loop_
_entity.id
_entity.type
_entity.pdbx_description
1 polymer ?
#
loop_
_entity_poly.entity_id
_entity_poly.type
_entity_poly.pdbx_seq_one_letter_code
_entity_poly.pdbx_strand_id
1 'polypeptide(L)'
;MNDQIKDTWYYIIIQNPEASGEQFVGYTDKKTGATFIPAFKTKETAQQCFLVMPKDIVNNKYEAQAIIDEDLLTLARKNGYDILLMDENGRVLEKIS
;
A
#
# COMPACT_ATOMS: atom_id res chain seq x y z
N MET A 1 -9.29 -20.21 19.33
CA MET A 1 -8.60 -19.57 18.20
C MET A 1 -7.90 -18.35 18.76
N ASN A 2 -6.56 -18.35 18.84
CA ASN A 2 -5.82 -17.23 19.40
C ASN A 2 -5.57 -16.22 18.28
N ASP A 3 -6.57 -15.37 18.06
CA ASP A 3 -6.43 -14.20 17.21
C ASP A 3 -5.54 -13.21 17.96
N GLN A 4 -4.23 -13.32 17.73
CA GLN A 4 -3.31 -12.27 18.14
C GLN A 4 -3.59 -11.09 17.23
N ILE A 5 -4.59 -10.28 17.60
CA ILE A 5 -4.77 -8.93 17.08
C ILE A 5 -3.52 -8.15 17.53
N LYS A 6 -2.43 -8.32 16.78
CA LYS A 6 -1.30 -7.42 16.85
C LYS A 6 -1.81 -6.20 16.14
N ASP A 7 -2.20 -5.19 16.91
CA ASP A 7 -2.57 -3.84 16.48
C ASP A 7 -1.45 -3.24 15.61
N THR A 8 -1.30 -3.76 14.39
CA THR A 8 -0.17 -3.52 13.52
C THR A 8 -0.67 -2.59 12.44
N TRP A 9 -0.28 -1.34 12.58
CA TRP A 9 -0.68 -0.29 11.67
C TRP A 9 0.31 -0.26 10.53
N TYR A 10 -0.23 -0.32 9.32
CA TYR A 10 0.50 -0.10 8.10
C TYR A 10 0.06 1.22 7.48
N TYR A 11 0.95 1.83 6.74
CA TYR A 11 0.66 3.00 5.94
C TYR A 11 0.56 2.54 4.49
N ILE A 12 -0.52 2.91 3.83
CA ILE A 12 -0.75 2.66 2.41
C ILE A 12 -0.82 3.99 1.68
N ILE A 13 -0.46 3.99 0.40
CA ILE A 13 -0.61 5.17 -0.44
C ILE A 13 -1.96 5.11 -1.14
N ILE A 14 -2.73 6.18 -1.02
CA ILE A 14 -3.99 6.39 -1.74
C ILE A 14 -3.85 7.57 -2.69
N GLN A 15 -4.36 7.38 -3.90
CA GLN A 15 -4.41 8.37 -4.95
C GLN A 15 -5.76 9.07 -4.95
N ASN A 16 -5.73 10.38 -5.13
CA ASN A 16 -6.88 11.27 -5.23
C ASN A 16 -7.90 11.10 -4.09
N PRO A 17 -7.48 11.18 -2.81
CA PRO A 17 -8.40 11.06 -1.67
C PRO A 17 -9.55 12.09 -1.69
N GLU A 18 -9.35 13.23 -2.38
CA GLU A 18 -10.34 14.31 -2.45
C GLU A 18 -11.27 14.26 -3.69
N ALA A 19 -11.02 13.37 -4.65
CA ALA A 19 -11.85 13.26 -5.85
C ALA A 19 -12.68 11.98 -5.81
N SER A 20 -13.81 11.92 -6.54
CA SER A 20 -14.68 10.74 -6.63
C SER A 20 -14.05 9.48 -7.29
N GLY A 21 -12.72 9.40 -7.35
CA GLY A 21 -11.92 8.32 -7.90
C GLY A 21 -10.77 7.95 -6.96
N GLU A 22 -11.05 7.87 -5.66
CA GLU A 22 -10.10 7.40 -4.65
C GLU A 22 -9.66 5.98 -5.00
N GLN A 23 -8.36 5.80 -5.20
CA GLN A 23 -7.81 4.50 -5.57
C GLN A 23 -6.62 4.15 -4.71
N PHE A 24 -6.64 2.94 -4.16
CA PHE A 24 -5.48 2.33 -3.53
C PHE A 24 -4.38 2.21 -4.57
N VAL A 25 -3.21 2.75 -4.26
CA VAL A 25 -2.05 2.61 -5.13
C VAL A 25 -1.47 1.24 -4.92
N GLY A 26 -1.93 0.29 -5.72
CA GLY A 26 -1.30 -1.01 -5.88
C GLY A 26 -0.20 -0.95 -6.92
N TYR A 27 0.80 -1.81 -6.78
CA TYR A 27 1.72 -2.09 -7.87
C TYR A 27 1.22 -3.31 -8.63
N THR A 28 1.13 -3.18 -9.94
CA THR A 28 0.81 -4.31 -10.83
C THR A 28 2.08 -4.72 -11.54
N ASP A 29 2.56 -5.92 -11.25
CA ASP A 29 3.71 -6.46 -11.97
C ASP A 29 3.31 -6.72 -13.43
N LYS A 30 3.93 -6.00 -14.37
CA LYS A 30 3.62 -6.11 -15.80
C LYS A 30 4.02 -7.47 -16.41
N LYS A 31 4.87 -8.25 -15.74
CA LYS A 31 5.31 -9.57 -16.25
C LYS A 31 4.32 -10.68 -15.90
N THR A 32 3.73 -10.63 -14.71
CA THR A 32 2.86 -11.67 -14.17
C THR A 32 1.40 -11.26 -14.14
N GLY A 33 1.11 -9.97 -14.26
CA GLY A 33 -0.24 -9.41 -14.11
C GLY A 33 -0.75 -9.41 -12.67
N ALA A 34 0.09 -9.77 -11.70
CA ALA A 34 -0.27 -9.79 -10.29
C ALA A 34 -0.34 -8.36 -9.74
N THR A 35 -1.43 -8.04 -9.06
CA THR A 35 -1.61 -6.77 -8.35
C THR A 35 -1.36 -6.97 -6.87
N PHE A 36 -0.47 -6.15 -6.31
CA PHE A 36 -0.18 -6.14 -4.90
C PHE A 36 -0.27 -4.74 -4.30
N ILE A 37 -0.67 -4.66 -3.05
CA ILE A 37 -0.78 -3.42 -2.29
C ILE A 37 0.51 -3.22 -1.50
N PRO A 38 1.27 -2.13 -1.78
CA PRO A 38 2.42 -1.74 -0.99
C PRO A 38 1.96 -1.23 0.37
N ALA A 39 2.35 -1.94 1.43
CA ALA A 39 2.19 -1.53 2.81
C ALA A 39 3.52 -1.02 3.36
N PHE A 40 3.51 0.02 4.17
CA PHE A 40 4.70 0.62 4.77
C PHE A 40 4.58 0.61 6.29
N LYS A 41 5.68 0.45 7.04
CA LYS A 41 5.61 0.51 8.51
C LYS A 41 5.40 1.91 9.05
N THR A 42 5.85 2.93 8.32
CA THR A 42 5.77 4.34 8.75
C THR A 42 5.34 5.23 7.60
N LYS A 43 4.76 6.38 7.97
CA LYS A 43 4.40 7.43 7.02
C LYS A 43 5.61 7.96 6.25
N GLU A 44 6.75 8.10 6.91
CA GLU A 44 8.00 8.60 6.31
C GLU A 44 8.47 7.70 5.17
N THR A 45 8.49 6.38 5.37
CA THR A 45 8.84 5.39 4.35
C THR A 45 7.92 5.50 3.13
N ALA A 46 6.62 5.67 3.37
CA ALA A 46 5.63 5.82 2.32
C ALA A 46 5.84 7.14 1.52
N GLN A 47 6.15 8.24 2.22
CA GLN A 47 6.46 9.54 1.59
C GLN A 47 7.79 9.53 0.83
N GLN A 48 8.83 8.87 1.35
CA GLN A 48 10.10 8.68 0.65
C GLN A 48 9.90 7.86 -0.63
N CYS A 49 9.11 6.78 -0.54
CA CYS A 49 8.77 5.96 -1.70
C CYS A 49 8.04 6.80 -2.77
N PHE A 50 7.21 7.77 -2.35
CA PHE A 50 6.57 8.71 -3.27
C PHE A 50 7.58 9.66 -3.95
N LEU A 51 8.60 10.13 -3.24
CA LEU A 51 9.63 11.03 -3.79
C LEU A 51 10.50 10.36 -4.87
N VAL A 52 10.67 9.03 -4.80
CA VAL A 52 11.43 8.25 -5.79
C VAL A 52 10.59 7.81 -6.99
N MET A 53 9.25 7.97 -6.94
CA MET A 53 8.39 7.64 -8.08
C MET A 53 8.56 8.66 -9.21
N PRO A 54 8.45 8.21 -10.48
CA PRO A 54 8.59 9.08 -11.63
C PRO A 54 7.56 10.22 -11.60
N LYS A 55 8.01 11.43 -11.91
CA LYS A 55 7.25 12.70 -11.87
C LYS A 55 5.94 12.73 -12.68
N ASP A 56 5.63 11.68 -13.44
CA ASP A 56 4.34 11.51 -14.14
C ASP A 56 3.16 11.42 -13.14
N ILE A 57 3.46 10.96 -11.94
CA ILE A 57 2.58 10.88 -10.76
C ILE A 57 2.24 12.27 -10.18
N VAL A 58 2.94 13.36 -10.58
CA VAL A 58 2.75 14.71 -10.00
C VAL A 58 1.36 15.32 -10.27
N ASN A 59 0.60 14.81 -11.25
CA ASN A 59 -0.76 15.29 -11.52
C ASN A 59 -1.82 14.79 -10.53
N ASN A 60 -1.56 13.72 -9.79
CA ASN A 60 -2.52 13.17 -8.84
C ASN A 60 -2.06 13.43 -7.41
N LYS A 61 -3.01 13.62 -6.48
CA LYS A 61 -2.70 13.77 -5.06
C LYS A 61 -2.46 12.38 -4.48
N TYR A 62 -1.37 12.21 -3.72
CA TYR A 62 -1.10 10.97 -3.03
C TYR A 62 -0.92 11.24 -1.55
N GLU A 63 -1.61 10.46 -0.74
CA GLU A 63 -1.50 10.54 0.70
C GLU A 63 -1.23 9.18 1.31
N ALA A 64 -0.32 9.18 2.28
CA ALA A 64 -0.07 8.02 3.11
C ALA A 64 -1.12 7.98 4.23
N GLN A 65 -1.99 6.97 4.19
CA GLN A 65 -3.02 6.75 5.18
C GLN A 65 -2.72 5.51 6.02
N ALA A 66 -2.89 5.65 7.34
CA ALA A 66 -2.74 4.53 8.25
C ALA A 66 -3.96 3.62 8.17
N ILE A 67 -3.72 2.32 8.08
CA ILE A 67 -4.70 1.26 8.04
C ILE A 67 -4.23 0.12 8.96
N ILE A 68 -5.17 -0.50 9.66
CA ILE A 68 -4.90 -1.68 10.48
C ILE A 68 -4.70 -2.91 9.58
N ASP A 69 -3.79 -3.80 9.95
CA ASP A 69 -3.45 -4.98 9.16
C ASP A 69 -4.67 -5.84 8.83
N GLU A 70 -5.59 -5.99 9.78
CA GLU A 70 -6.79 -6.81 9.63
C GLU A 70 -7.73 -6.27 8.53
N ASP A 71 -7.92 -4.95 8.48
CA ASP A 71 -8.73 -4.29 7.45
C ASP A 71 -8.02 -4.36 6.09
N LEU A 72 -6.70 -4.14 6.08
CA LEU A 72 -5.89 -4.26 4.87
C LEU A 72 -5.95 -5.68 4.29
N LEU A 73 -5.77 -6.71 5.13
CA LEU A 73 -5.89 -8.13 4.77
C LEU A 73 -7.29 -8.46 4.26
N THR A 74 -8.33 -7.92 4.91
CA THR A 74 -9.72 -8.10 4.48
C THR A 74 -9.97 -7.47 3.11
N LEU A 75 -9.50 -6.24 2.87
CA LEU A 75 -9.60 -5.56 1.58
C LEU A 75 -8.84 -6.31 0.48
N ALA A 76 -7.61 -6.72 0.78
CA ALA A 76 -6.76 -7.45 -0.15
C ALA A 76 -7.40 -8.79 -0.53
N ARG A 77 -7.84 -9.57 0.45
CA ARG A 77 -8.51 -10.85 0.23
C ARG A 77 -9.84 -10.72 -0.51
N LYS A 78 -10.62 -9.67 -0.22
CA LYS A 78 -11.90 -9.39 -0.90
C LYS A 78 -11.71 -9.08 -2.39
N ASN A 79 -10.60 -8.44 -2.75
CA ASN A 79 -10.29 -8.09 -4.13
C ASN A 79 -9.31 -9.05 -4.82
N GLY A 80 -8.71 -10.00 -4.08
CA GLY A 80 -7.69 -10.92 -4.60
C GLY A 80 -6.32 -10.25 -4.80
N TYR A 81 -5.99 -9.24 -4.00
CA TYR A 81 -4.69 -8.58 -4.01
C TYR A 81 -3.74 -9.19 -2.98
N ASP A 82 -2.46 -9.14 -3.28
CA ASP A 82 -1.40 -9.51 -2.34
C ASP A 82 -0.92 -8.29 -1.56
N ILE A 83 -0.61 -8.43 -0.27
CA ILE A 83 -0.03 -7.34 0.52
C ILE A 83 1.47 -7.57 0.64
N LEU A 84 2.24 -6.60 0.15
CA LEU A 84 3.69 -6.62 0.25
C LEU A 84 4.14 -5.44 1.12
N LEU A 85 4.83 -5.76 2.20
CA LEU A 85 5.53 -4.79 3.01
C LEU A 85 6.71 -4.25 2.21
N MET A 86 6.73 -2.95 1.99
CA MET A 86 7.75 -2.25 1.22
C MET A 86 8.53 -1.25 2.06
N ASP A 87 9.75 -1.02 1.62
CA ASP A 87 10.67 -0.03 2.16
C ASP A 87 10.63 1.28 1.36
N GLU A 88 11.30 2.32 1.88
CA GLU A 88 11.34 3.67 1.33
C GLU A 88 11.94 3.72 -0.07
N ASN A 89 12.76 2.73 -0.39
CA ASN A 89 13.38 2.54 -1.70
C ASN A 89 12.48 1.82 -2.72
N GLY A 90 11.23 1.53 -2.38
CA GLY A 90 10.34 0.74 -3.23
C GLY A 90 10.75 -0.74 -3.33
N ARG A 91 11.44 -1.26 -2.30
CA ARG A 91 11.84 -2.68 -2.23
C ARG A 91 10.84 -3.46 -1.40
N VAL A 92 10.43 -4.63 -1.89
CA VAL A 92 9.63 -5.56 -1.10
C VAL A 92 10.51 -6.17 0.00
N LEU A 93 10.14 -5.92 1.25
CA LEU A 93 10.75 -6.50 2.43
C LEU A 93 10.16 -7.88 2.73
N GLU A 94 8.83 -7.97 2.79
CA GLU A 94 8.12 -9.18 3.20
C GLU A 94 6.71 -9.22 2.59
N LYS A 95 6.17 -10.42 2.37
CA LYS A 95 4.78 -10.62 1.96
C LYS A 95 3.95 -10.94 3.20
N ILE A 96 2.87 -10.18 3.43
CA ILE A 96 1.99 -10.33 4.60
C ILE A 96 0.82 -11.29 4.30
N SER A 97 0.36 -11.36 3.05
CA SER A 97 -0.80 -12.16 2.61
C SER A 97 -0.46 -13.57 2.12
#